data_AF-A0A431LM98-F1
#
_entry.id   AF-A0A431LM98-F1
#
_cell.length_a   1.000
_cell.length_b   1.000
_cell.length_c   1.000
_cell.angle_alpha   90.00
_cell.angle_beta   90.00
_cell.angle_gamma   90.00
#
_symmetry.space_group_name_H-M   'P 1'
#
loop_
_entity.id
_entity.type
_entity.pdbx_description
1 polymer ?
#
loop_
_entity_poly.entity_id
_entity_poly.type
_entity_poly.pdbx_seq_one_letter_code
_entity_poly.pdbx_strand_id
1 'polypeptide(L)'
;MTSSVCVLCSQSESIFAFARGEARIVRCAGCELLRREPAAPFEPNTVLAENESRPELLASQRYVRCIAEQGLQGAKILYAGLSQRDLFATLLAEAGHSVTYFDHTSISENSAEAEEEFDCLVLYQTLERTPDPYELLRQMRKRLRADGHLMLVGLSMDSLPARRFGRRWIGWSAGLNHYFNRATLQLLLEKAGFERILLAPDKRHYTIEHARSQISRLPEQQPRRLLWSMLAMLPKSIQQKEVQLESSAVVVMSRKTEVLGRNKLSVIMPVFNEKRTFMDSFTKVNQRVQEGIAGVDQVEIIIVESNSTDGSRELVHSVVNDNVRLVLEEKPQGKGHAVRTGLKHATGEICIIQDADLEYDVYDYDALIKPLVEYRQTFVLGTRHSGNWKIRKFAGEAVMAFVCNFGHILFTTIINVFCGQNLTDPFTMYKVFRRECIYKLKFECNRFDFDHELLIKLVKKGYRPIEIPVNYNARGFAEGKKIAVIRDPITWIIADFKYFFASPFDDDYLIKNSALFSIEAKNSAADFPNSSG
;
A
#
# COMPACT_ATOMS: atom_id res chain seq x y z
N MET A 1 -2.52 -23.07 -20.32
CA MET A 1 -3.90 -22.55 -20.41
C MET A 1 -4.02 -21.45 -19.37
N THR A 2 -4.11 -20.17 -19.77
CA THR A 2 -4.31 -19.07 -18.82
C THR A 2 -5.70 -19.20 -18.23
N SER A 3 -5.78 -19.43 -16.93
CA SER A 3 -7.04 -19.50 -16.20
C SER A 3 -7.87 -18.25 -16.46
N SER A 4 -9.14 -18.42 -16.82
CA SER A 4 -10.10 -17.31 -16.94
C SER A 4 -10.31 -16.58 -15.60
N VAL A 5 -9.80 -17.14 -14.51
CA VAL A 5 -9.90 -16.63 -13.15
C VAL A 5 -8.74 -15.66 -12.83
N CYS A 6 -9.02 -14.62 -12.06
CA CYS A 6 -8.03 -13.69 -11.55
C CYS A 6 -7.07 -14.36 -10.56
N VAL A 7 -5.76 -14.27 -10.79
CA VAL A 7 -4.70 -14.81 -9.92
C VAL A 7 -4.71 -14.23 -8.49
N LEU A 8 -5.25 -13.02 -8.32
CA LEU A 8 -5.26 -12.31 -7.05
C LEU A 8 -6.46 -12.66 -6.17
N CYS A 9 -7.69 -12.47 -6.68
CA CYS A 9 -8.92 -12.61 -5.89
C CYS A 9 -9.83 -13.77 -6.33
N SER A 10 -9.36 -14.61 -7.25
CA SER A 10 -10.09 -15.77 -7.76
C SER A 10 -11.45 -15.46 -8.41
N GLN A 11 -11.71 -14.21 -8.80
CA GLN A 11 -12.91 -13.82 -9.55
C GLN A 11 -12.77 -14.18 -11.03
N SER A 12 -13.84 -14.70 -11.64
CA SER A 12 -13.91 -14.98 -13.08
C SER A 12 -14.35 -13.76 -13.89
N GLU A 13 -15.10 -12.84 -13.28
CA GLU A 13 -15.62 -11.67 -13.97
C GLU A 13 -14.53 -10.63 -14.26
N SER A 14 -14.47 -10.18 -15.50
CA SER A 14 -13.58 -9.12 -15.94
C SER A 14 -14.29 -8.14 -16.87
N ILE A 15 -13.96 -6.87 -16.70
CA ILE A 15 -14.53 -5.75 -17.44
C ILE A 15 -13.50 -5.28 -18.46
N PHE A 16 -13.93 -5.08 -19.71
CA PHE A 16 -13.05 -4.50 -20.73
C PHE A 16 -12.56 -3.11 -20.31
N ALA A 17 -11.25 -2.90 -20.31
CA ALA A 17 -10.66 -1.61 -19.95
C ALA A 17 -10.35 -0.78 -21.21
N PHE A 18 -9.52 -1.32 -22.12
CA PHE A 18 -9.17 -0.72 -23.40
C PHE A 18 -8.39 -1.72 -24.27
N ALA A 19 -8.12 -1.36 -25.53
CA ALA A 19 -7.25 -2.10 -26.43
C ALA A 19 -5.97 -1.30 -26.76
N ARG A 20 -4.86 -1.99 -26.99
CA ARG A 20 -3.57 -1.43 -27.42
C ARG A 20 -2.97 -2.33 -28.50
N GLY A 21 -3.03 -1.89 -29.76
CA GLY A 21 -2.75 -2.79 -30.89
C GLY A 21 -3.76 -3.94 -30.89
N GLU A 22 -3.27 -5.17 -31.02
CA GLU A 22 -4.10 -6.38 -30.95
C GLU A 22 -4.35 -6.86 -29.51
N ALA A 23 -3.66 -6.29 -28.52
CA ALA A 23 -3.82 -6.68 -27.12
C ALA A 23 -5.08 -6.04 -26.52
N ARG A 24 -5.99 -6.89 -26.02
CA ARG A 24 -7.15 -6.48 -25.22
C ARG A 24 -6.77 -6.51 -23.75
N ILE A 25 -6.97 -5.39 -23.05
CA ILE A 25 -6.70 -5.26 -21.62
C ILE A 25 -8.03 -5.28 -20.88
N VAL A 26 -8.12 -6.17 -19.90
CA VAL A 26 -9.30 -6.35 -19.05
C VAL A 26 -8.94 -6.08 -17.59
N ARG A 27 -9.92 -5.61 -16.83
CA ARG A 27 -9.85 -5.34 -15.40
C ARG A 27 -10.63 -6.40 -14.65
N CYS A 28 -10.05 -7.00 -13.62
CA CYS A 28 -10.81 -7.85 -12.72
C CYS A 28 -11.89 -7.05 -11.98
N ALA A 29 -13.13 -7.54 -11.94
CA ALA A 29 -14.24 -6.86 -11.28
C ALA A 29 -14.10 -6.80 -9.73
N GLY A 30 -13.33 -7.72 -9.13
CA GLY A 30 -13.12 -7.78 -7.69
C GLY A 30 -11.98 -6.92 -7.17
N CYS A 31 -10.77 -7.10 -7.73
CA CYS A 31 -9.54 -6.49 -7.20
C CYS A 31 -8.90 -5.45 -8.12
N GLU A 32 -9.54 -5.13 -9.25
CA GLU A 32 -9.08 -4.18 -10.25
C GLU A 32 -7.74 -4.49 -10.95
N LEU A 33 -7.13 -5.66 -10.72
CA LEU A 33 -5.94 -6.09 -11.45
C LEU A 33 -6.19 -6.05 -12.96
N LEU A 34 -5.32 -5.34 -13.69
CA LEU A 34 -5.34 -5.34 -15.14
C LEU A 34 -4.52 -6.52 -15.68
N ARG A 35 -5.08 -7.22 -16.65
CA ARG A 35 -4.41 -8.29 -17.37
C ARG A 35 -4.69 -8.20 -18.86
N ARG A 36 -3.80 -8.79 -19.66
CA ARG A 36 -4.02 -8.99 -21.08
C ARG A 36 -4.89 -10.23 -21.28
N GLU A 37 -5.93 -10.13 -22.10
CA GLU A 37 -6.66 -11.31 -22.55
C GLU A 37 -5.73 -12.19 -23.41
N PRO A 38 -5.85 -13.52 -23.35
CA PRO A 38 -5.05 -14.41 -24.18
C PRO A 38 -5.36 -14.12 -25.65
N ALA A 39 -4.41 -13.53 -26.37
CA ALA A 39 -4.39 -13.45 -27.82
C ALA A 39 -3.33 -14.44 -28.36
N ALA A 40 -3.31 -14.67 -29.68
CA ALA A 40 -2.31 -15.51 -30.34
C ALA A 40 -0.89 -15.20 -29.83
N PRO A 41 0.02 -16.19 -29.76
CA PRO A 41 1.38 -15.98 -29.26
C PRO A 41 2.02 -14.83 -30.03
N PHE A 42 2.20 -13.70 -29.35
CA PHE A 42 2.88 -12.54 -29.88
C PHE A 42 4.37 -12.79 -29.70
N GLU A 43 5.11 -12.94 -30.80
CA GLU A 43 6.57 -12.87 -30.73
C GLU A 43 6.93 -11.51 -30.13
N PRO A 44 7.70 -11.47 -29.02
CA PRO A 44 8.08 -10.22 -28.40
C PRO A 44 8.94 -9.41 -29.37
N ASN A 45 8.29 -8.56 -30.17
CA ASN A 45 9.00 -7.67 -31.07
C ASN A 45 9.86 -6.74 -30.22
N THR A 46 11.17 -6.92 -30.39
CA THR A 46 12.25 -6.25 -29.68
C THR A 46 12.22 -6.42 -28.16
N VAL A 47 13.05 -7.36 -27.68
CA VAL A 47 13.84 -7.13 -26.47
C VAL A 47 14.34 -5.69 -26.60
N LEU A 48 13.81 -4.77 -25.79
CA LEU A 48 14.44 -3.46 -25.64
C LEU A 48 15.88 -3.79 -25.32
N ALA A 49 16.78 -3.46 -26.25
CA ALA A 49 18.17 -3.88 -26.27
C ALA A 49 18.75 -3.92 -24.87
N GLU A 50 19.57 -4.95 -24.59
CA GLU A 50 20.47 -5.04 -23.45
C GLU A 50 21.22 -3.70 -23.32
N ASN A 51 20.60 -2.77 -22.61
CA ASN A 51 21.09 -1.41 -22.56
C ASN A 51 21.92 -1.36 -21.30
N GLU A 52 23.21 -1.66 -21.48
CA GLU A 52 24.33 -1.20 -20.65
C GLU A 52 24.41 0.34 -20.63
N SER A 53 23.26 1.00 -20.48
CA SER A 53 23.12 2.43 -20.40
C SER A 53 23.49 2.85 -18.98
N ARG A 54 24.21 3.97 -18.87
CA ARG A 54 24.56 4.57 -17.58
C ARG A 54 23.37 4.68 -16.59
N PRO A 55 22.14 5.04 -17.00
CA PRO A 55 20.98 5.03 -16.09
C PRO A 55 20.64 3.65 -15.51
N GLU A 56 20.79 2.58 -16.31
CA GLU A 56 20.55 1.19 -15.89
C GLU A 56 21.64 0.70 -14.93
N LEU A 57 22.91 1.04 -15.22
CA LEU A 57 24.04 0.74 -14.35
C LEU A 57 23.86 1.37 -12.97
N LEU A 58 23.59 2.68 -12.92
CA LEU A 58 23.39 3.40 -11.65
C LEU A 58 22.17 2.88 -10.87
N ALA A 59 21.09 2.52 -11.58
CA ALA A 59 19.92 1.92 -10.95
C ALA A 59 20.25 0.55 -10.34
N SER A 60 20.97 -0.30 -11.08
CA SER A 60 21.37 -1.64 -10.65
C SER A 60 22.36 -1.60 -9.47
N GLN A 61 23.35 -0.70 -9.49
CA GLN A 61 24.25 -0.46 -8.36
C GLN A 61 23.49 -0.04 -7.09
N ARG A 62 22.45 0.80 -7.25
CA ARG A 62 21.59 1.17 -6.12
C ARG A 62 20.75 -0.02 -5.64
N TYR A 63 20.31 -0.92 -6.51
CA TYR A 63 19.62 -2.14 -6.10
C TYR A 63 20.53 -3.07 -5.28
N VAL A 64 21.78 -3.24 -5.70
CA VAL A 64 22.80 -3.96 -4.91
C VAL A 64 22.98 -3.29 -3.54
N ARG A 65 23.11 -1.96 -3.49
CA ARG A 65 23.18 -1.23 -2.21
C ARG A 65 21.93 -1.46 -1.35
N CYS A 66 20.74 -1.49 -1.94
CA CYS A 66 19.49 -1.74 -1.22
C CYS A 66 19.49 -3.13 -0.56
N ILE A 67 19.99 -4.17 -1.24
CA ILE A 67 20.21 -5.50 -0.66
C ILE A 67 21.25 -5.45 0.47
N ALA A 68 22.35 -4.74 0.27
CA ALA A 68 23.39 -4.60 1.30
C ALA A 68 22.89 -3.88 2.57
N GLU A 69 22.06 -2.84 2.42
CA GLU A 69 21.40 -2.11 3.53
C GLU A 69 20.47 -3.02 4.36
N GLN A 70 20.02 -4.15 3.81
CA GLN A 70 19.29 -5.17 4.56
C GLN A 70 20.18 -6.11 5.39
N GLY A 71 21.51 -5.91 5.37
CA GLY A 71 22.48 -6.77 6.04
C GLY A 71 22.81 -8.06 5.29
N LEU A 72 22.51 -8.12 3.98
CA LEU A 72 22.66 -9.34 3.16
C LEU A 72 24.03 -9.43 2.46
N GLN A 73 25.15 -9.19 3.17
CA GLN A 73 26.49 -9.32 2.56
C GLN A 73 26.81 -10.78 2.23
N GLY A 74 27.31 -11.06 1.03
CA GLY A 74 27.66 -12.43 0.61
C GLY A 74 26.47 -13.41 0.51
N ALA A 75 25.24 -12.89 0.47
CA ALA A 75 24.01 -13.69 0.44
C ALA A 75 23.92 -14.65 -0.77
N LYS A 76 23.21 -15.78 -0.56
CA LYS A 76 22.70 -16.66 -1.62
C LYS A 76 21.42 -16.07 -2.20
N ILE A 77 21.44 -15.74 -3.49
CA ILE A 77 20.36 -15.07 -4.19
C ILE A 77 19.75 -15.99 -5.25
N LEU A 78 18.44 -16.21 -5.17
CA LEU A 78 17.68 -16.82 -6.25
C LEU A 78 17.14 -15.72 -7.16
N TYR A 79 17.62 -15.67 -8.39
CA TYR A 79 17.43 -14.57 -9.33
C TYR A 79 16.52 -14.96 -10.50
N ALA A 80 15.40 -14.26 -10.66
CA ALA A 80 14.49 -14.39 -11.80
C ALA A 80 14.49 -13.08 -12.60
N GLY A 81 15.35 -13.00 -13.62
CA GLY A 81 15.45 -11.89 -14.58
C GLY A 81 15.08 -12.29 -16.01
N LEU A 82 15.22 -11.36 -16.95
CA LEU A 82 14.96 -11.61 -18.39
C LEU A 82 16.04 -12.49 -19.04
N SER A 83 17.27 -12.46 -18.50
CA SER A 83 18.37 -13.31 -18.94
C SER A 83 19.18 -13.77 -17.73
N GLN A 84 19.94 -14.86 -17.90
CA GLN A 84 20.79 -15.41 -16.83
C GLN A 84 21.98 -14.51 -16.47
N ARG A 85 22.34 -13.57 -17.34
CA ARG A 85 23.52 -12.72 -17.22
C ARG A 85 23.19 -11.28 -17.64
N ASP A 86 22.12 -10.73 -17.08
CA ASP A 86 21.89 -9.30 -17.22
C ASP A 86 22.86 -8.50 -16.32
N LEU A 87 22.88 -7.18 -16.54
CA LEU A 87 23.75 -6.26 -15.82
C LEU A 87 23.54 -6.35 -14.29
N PHE A 88 22.31 -6.55 -13.82
CA PHE A 88 22.02 -6.57 -12.40
C PHE A 88 22.51 -7.86 -11.74
N ALA A 89 22.28 -9.02 -12.37
CA ALA A 89 22.84 -10.30 -11.94
C ALA A 89 24.38 -10.25 -11.87
N THR A 90 25.02 -9.62 -12.85
CA THR A 90 26.48 -9.45 -12.90
C THR A 90 26.99 -8.61 -11.72
N LEU A 91 26.37 -7.45 -11.46
CA LEU A 91 26.75 -6.58 -10.33
C LEU A 91 26.52 -7.23 -8.96
N LEU A 92 25.50 -8.09 -8.83
CA LEU A 92 25.30 -8.88 -7.61
C LEU A 92 26.45 -9.86 -7.37
N ALA A 93 26.90 -10.56 -8.42
CA ALA A 93 28.05 -11.46 -8.33
C ALA A 93 29.35 -10.71 -8.03
N GLU A 94 29.58 -9.56 -8.67
CA GLU A 94 30.74 -8.68 -8.40
C GLU A 94 30.74 -8.13 -6.97
N ALA A 95 29.57 -7.92 -6.37
CA ALA A 95 29.42 -7.55 -4.96
C ALA A 95 29.62 -8.73 -3.99
N GLY A 96 29.99 -9.92 -4.50
CA GLY A 96 30.31 -11.11 -3.70
C GLY A 96 29.11 -11.99 -3.34
N HIS A 97 27.93 -11.79 -3.96
CA HIS A 97 26.77 -12.67 -3.74
C HIS A 97 26.85 -13.93 -4.60
N SER A 98 26.35 -15.05 -4.06
CA SER A 98 26.16 -16.29 -4.84
C SER A 98 24.82 -16.22 -5.57
N VAL A 99 24.83 -16.03 -6.89
CA VAL A 99 23.61 -15.84 -7.70
C VAL A 99 23.24 -17.12 -8.44
N THR A 100 22.07 -17.68 -8.13
CA THR A 100 21.48 -18.83 -8.83
C THR A 100 20.29 -18.35 -9.66
N TYR A 101 20.28 -18.67 -10.95
CA TYR A 101 19.18 -18.29 -11.84
C TYR A 101 17.96 -19.19 -11.67
N PHE A 102 16.77 -18.60 -11.67
CA PHE A 102 15.48 -19.28 -11.69
C PHE A 102 14.79 -19.06 -13.04
N ASP A 103 14.56 -20.15 -13.78
CA ASP A 103 13.81 -20.09 -15.02
C ASP A 103 12.30 -19.93 -14.75
N HIS A 104 11.84 -18.69 -14.84
CA HIS A 104 10.43 -18.32 -14.66
C HIS A 104 9.52 -18.76 -15.81
N THR A 105 10.06 -19.32 -16.91
CA THR A 105 9.27 -19.73 -18.08
C THR A 105 8.84 -21.20 -18.05
N SER A 106 9.53 -22.03 -17.27
CA SER A 106 9.32 -23.49 -17.18
C SER A 106 8.69 -23.94 -15.84
N ILE A 107 7.95 -23.04 -15.19
CA ILE A 107 7.23 -23.30 -13.93
C ILE A 107 6.30 -24.51 -14.12
N SER A 108 6.68 -25.66 -13.57
CA SER A 108 5.87 -26.88 -13.55
C SER A 108 5.49 -27.21 -12.10
N GLU A 109 4.33 -27.83 -11.88
CA GLU A 109 3.83 -28.15 -10.53
C GLU A 109 4.63 -29.25 -9.82
N ASN A 110 5.51 -29.97 -10.53
CA ASN A 110 6.08 -31.25 -10.10
C ASN A 110 7.61 -31.32 -10.03
N SER A 111 8.35 -30.21 -10.04
CA SER A 111 9.79 -30.27 -9.76
C SER A 111 10.03 -30.44 -8.24
N ALA A 112 10.10 -31.70 -7.82
CA ALA A 112 10.71 -32.10 -6.56
C ALA A 112 12.23 -31.83 -6.67
N GLU A 113 12.63 -30.60 -6.42
CA GLU A 113 14.04 -30.19 -6.39
C GLU A 113 14.43 -29.69 -5.01
N ALA A 114 15.69 -29.96 -4.65
CA ALA A 114 16.27 -29.91 -3.33
C ALA A 114 16.11 -28.59 -2.55
N GLU A 115 16.17 -28.76 -1.22
CA GLU A 115 16.11 -27.82 -0.09
C GLU A 115 17.20 -26.73 -0.07
N GLU A 116 17.59 -26.15 -1.21
CA GLU A 116 18.47 -24.97 -1.15
C GLU A 116 17.68 -23.77 -0.64
N GLU A 117 17.92 -23.43 0.63
CA GLU A 117 17.43 -22.21 1.23
C GLU A 117 18.28 -21.01 0.79
N PHE A 118 17.67 -20.11 0.03
CA PHE A 118 18.23 -18.83 -0.36
C PHE A 118 18.00 -17.78 0.72
N ASP A 119 18.89 -16.79 0.81
CA ASP A 119 18.75 -15.66 1.74
C ASP A 119 17.86 -14.56 1.16
N CYS A 120 17.88 -14.41 -0.17
CA CYS A 120 17.17 -13.37 -0.89
C CYS A 120 16.62 -13.89 -2.22
N LEU A 121 15.40 -13.51 -2.56
CA LEU A 121 14.81 -13.66 -3.88
C LEU A 121 14.91 -12.33 -4.62
N VAL A 122 15.28 -12.36 -5.89
CA VAL A 122 15.27 -11.17 -6.76
C VAL A 122 14.39 -11.45 -7.97
N LEU A 123 13.31 -10.68 -8.12
CA LEU A 123 12.49 -10.65 -9.34
C LEU A 123 12.78 -9.36 -10.10
N TYR A 124 13.45 -9.46 -11.24
CA TYR A 124 13.85 -8.32 -12.06
C TYR A 124 13.08 -8.28 -13.38
N GLN A 125 12.05 -7.43 -13.45
CA GLN A 125 11.21 -7.21 -14.65
C GLN A 125 10.50 -8.47 -15.19
N THR A 126 10.25 -9.45 -14.32
CA THR A 126 9.69 -10.77 -14.66
C THR A 126 8.25 -11.00 -14.18
N LEU A 127 7.82 -10.35 -13.09
CA LEU A 127 6.52 -10.62 -12.47
C LEU A 127 5.35 -10.36 -13.45
N GLU A 128 5.38 -9.23 -14.15
CA GLU A 128 4.35 -8.80 -15.12
C GLU A 128 4.27 -9.70 -16.36
N ARG A 129 5.38 -10.38 -16.68
CA ARG A 129 5.52 -11.27 -17.85
C ARG A 129 5.06 -12.68 -17.55
N THR A 130 4.98 -13.05 -16.29
CA THR A 130 4.62 -14.40 -15.90
C THR A 130 3.10 -14.62 -16.08
N PRO A 131 2.66 -15.75 -16.67
CA PRO A 131 1.25 -16.09 -16.81
C PRO A 131 0.52 -16.29 -15.48
N ASP A 132 1.23 -16.77 -14.45
CA ASP A 132 0.74 -16.87 -13.08
C ASP A 132 1.77 -16.30 -12.09
N PRO A 133 1.70 -14.99 -11.78
CA PRO A 133 2.63 -14.34 -10.86
C PRO A 133 2.47 -14.80 -9.41
N TYR A 134 1.28 -15.30 -9.02
CA TYR A 134 1.08 -15.84 -7.68
C TYR A 134 1.80 -17.17 -7.51
N GLU A 135 1.69 -18.06 -8.50
CA GLU A 135 2.38 -19.34 -8.47
C GLU A 135 3.91 -19.19 -8.50
N LEU A 136 4.43 -18.27 -9.33
CA LEU A 136 5.87 -17.94 -9.33
C LEU A 136 6.36 -17.54 -7.94
N LEU A 137 5.66 -16.60 -7.29
CA LEU A 137 6.01 -16.17 -5.94
C LEU A 137 5.91 -17.32 -4.94
N ARG A 138 4.88 -18.17 -5.04
CA ARG A 138 4.71 -19.35 -4.17
C ARG A 138 5.87 -20.33 -4.30
N GLN A 139 6.30 -20.63 -5.52
CA GLN A 139 7.41 -21.56 -5.78
C GLN A 139 8.75 -20.99 -5.32
N MET A 140 9.06 -19.74 -5.66
CA MET A 140 10.31 -19.10 -5.19
C MET A 140 10.31 -18.97 -3.66
N ARG A 141 9.17 -18.65 -3.03
CA ARG A 141 9.06 -18.57 -1.56
C ARG A 141 9.34 -19.90 -0.86
N LYS A 142 9.04 -21.06 -1.48
CA LYS A 142 9.39 -22.37 -0.92
C LYS A 142 10.90 -22.55 -0.76
N ARG A 143 11.70 -21.94 -1.65
CA ARG A 143 13.17 -21.98 -1.66
C ARG A 143 13.82 -20.86 -0.83
N LEU A 144 13.03 -19.95 -0.25
CA LEU A 144 13.55 -18.85 0.58
C LEU A 144 13.59 -19.28 2.05
N ARG A 145 14.67 -19.04 2.78
CA ARG A 145 14.74 -19.31 4.23
C ARG A 145 13.71 -18.52 5.04
N ALA A 146 13.44 -18.93 6.27
CA ALA A 146 12.61 -18.15 7.19
C ALA A 146 13.15 -16.72 7.39
N ASP A 147 12.27 -15.71 7.38
CA ASP A 147 12.64 -14.27 7.39
C ASP A 147 13.57 -13.82 6.24
N GLY A 148 13.75 -14.64 5.20
CA GLY A 148 14.48 -14.29 3.99
C GLY A 148 13.82 -13.14 3.22
N HIS A 149 14.61 -12.44 2.41
CA HIS A 149 14.17 -11.22 1.74
C HIS A 149 13.65 -11.47 0.33
N LEU A 150 12.79 -10.58 -0.12
CA LEU A 150 12.41 -10.46 -1.52
C LEU A 150 12.72 -9.03 -1.98
N MET A 151 13.46 -8.91 -3.06
CA MET A 151 13.57 -7.71 -3.88
C MET A 151 12.80 -7.91 -5.18
N LEU A 152 11.90 -6.99 -5.48
CA LEU A 152 11.20 -6.96 -6.76
C LEU A 152 11.40 -5.61 -7.43
N VAL A 153 11.77 -5.63 -8.70
CA VAL A 153 11.77 -4.44 -9.56
C VAL A 153 10.84 -4.72 -10.73
N GLY A 154 9.72 -4.02 -10.76
CA GLY A 154 8.65 -4.23 -11.74
C GLY A 154 8.06 -2.91 -12.22
N LEU A 155 7.18 -2.95 -13.20
CA LEU A 155 6.44 -1.79 -13.69
C LEU A 155 5.28 -1.47 -12.76
N SER A 156 4.98 -0.17 -12.61
CA SER A 156 3.83 0.29 -11.84
C SER A 156 2.94 1.22 -12.65
N MET A 157 1.65 0.88 -12.70
CA MET A 157 0.60 1.72 -13.29
C MET A 157 0.37 3.02 -12.51
N ASP A 158 0.87 3.10 -11.28
CA ASP A 158 0.81 4.30 -10.45
C ASP A 158 2.01 5.24 -10.64
N SER A 159 2.99 4.84 -11.45
CA SER A 159 4.18 5.66 -11.71
C SER A 159 3.81 7.00 -12.36
N LEU A 160 4.63 8.01 -12.12
CA LEU A 160 4.44 9.33 -12.71
C LEU A 160 4.33 9.28 -14.25
N PRO A 161 5.17 8.49 -14.99
CA PRO A 161 4.98 8.31 -16.43
C PRO A 161 3.63 7.67 -16.79
N ALA A 162 3.20 6.63 -16.07
CA ALA A 162 1.91 5.97 -16.34
C ALA A 162 0.73 6.92 -16.17
N ARG A 163 0.71 7.70 -15.08
CA ARG A 163 -0.34 8.72 -14.82
C ARG A 163 -0.32 9.85 -15.84
N ARG A 164 0.87 10.33 -16.23
CA ARG A 164 1.05 11.43 -17.18
C ARG A 164 0.62 11.06 -18.59
N PHE A 165 0.93 9.84 -19.03
CA PHE A 165 0.71 9.40 -20.41
C PHE A 165 -0.55 8.54 -20.59
N GLY A 166 -1.15 8.03 -19.52
CA GLY A 166 -2.38 7.25 -19.54
C GLY A 166 -2.30 6.11 -20.57
N ARG A 167 -3.28 6.05 -21.49
CA ARG A 167 -3.35 5.04 -22.57
C ARG A 167 -2.16 5.05 -23.55
N ARG A 168 -1.30 6.07 -23.50
CA ARG A 168 -0.10 6.21 -24.36
C ARG A 168 1.20 5.88 -23.64
N TRP A 169 1.13 5.43 -22.38
CA TRP A 169 2.31 5.00 -21.63
C TRP A 169 3.02 3.84 -22.36
N ILE A 170 4.35 3.93 -22.47
CA ILE A 170 5.17 2.90 -23.14
C ILE A 170 5.08 1.55 -22.41
N GLY A 171 4.78 1.58 -21.10
CA GLY A 171 4.61 0.37 -20.30
C GLY A 171 3.47 -0.55 -20.78
N TRP A 172 2.53 -0.07 -21.61
CA TRP A 172 1.55 -0.92 -22.31
C TRP A 172 2.21 -1.75 -23.42
N SER A 173 2.98 -2.77 -23.01
CA SER A 173 3.73 -3.64 -23.91
C SER A 173 2.99 -4.95 -24.15
N ALA A 174 3.01 -5.41 -25.41
CA ALA A 174 2.41 -6.69 -25.80
C ALA A 174 3.08 -7.89 -25.10
N GLY A 175 4.30 -7.75 -24.57
CA GLY A 175 4.98 -8.83 -23.84
C GLY A 175 4.54 -9.03 -22.38
N LEU A 176 3.62 -8.20 -21.86
CA LEU A 176 3.16 -8.27 -20.47
C LEU A 176 1.80 -8.97 -20.36
N ASN A 177 1.67 -9.84 -19.36
CA ASN A 177 0.44 -10.54 -19.03
C ASN A 177 -0.36 -9.81 -17.95
N HIS A 178 0.32 -9.17 -17.00
CA HIS A 178 -0.27 -8.46 -15.87
C HIS A 178 0.26 -7.04 -15.76
N TYR A 179 -0.57 -6.12 -15.26
CA TYR A 179 -0.19 -4.74 -14.99
C TYR A 179 -0.60 -4.39 -13.56
N PHE A 180 0.39 -4.14 -12.71
CA PHE A 180 0.17 -3.88 -11.29
C PHE A 180 0.17 -2.39 -10.98
N ASN A 181 -0.74 -1.98 -10.10
CA ASN A 181 -0.61 -0.74 -9.36
C ASN A 181 -0.03 -1.05 -7.97
N ARG A 182 0.27 -0.04 -7.15
CA ARG A 182 0.89 -0.29 -5.83
C ARG A 182 -0.01 -1.09 -4.89
N ALA A 183 -1.32 -0.92 -4.98
CA ALA A 183 -2.28 -1.65 -4.14
C ALA A 183 -2.34 -3.15 -4.49
N THR A 184 -2.52 -3.48 -5.78
CA THR A 184 -2.59 -4.87 -6.27
C THR A 184 -1.25 -5.60 -6.13
N LEU A 185 -0.12 -4.91 -6.28
CA LEU A 185 1.20 -5.50 -6.04
C LEU A 185 1.40 -5.87 -4.57
N GLN A 186 1.09 -4.96 -3.64
CA GLN A 186 1.17 -5.25 -2.21
C GLN A 186 0.22 -6.40 -1.83
N LEU A 187 -1.01 -6.38 -2.32
CA LEU A 187 -1.99 -7.44 -2.07
C LEU A 187 -1.52 -8.82 -2.59
N LEU A 188 -0.84 -8.86 -3.74
CA LEU A 188 -0.27 -10.09 -4.30
C LEU A 188 0.84 -10.64 -3.40
N LEU A 189 1.74 -9.77 -2.96
CA LEU A 189 2.85 -10.14 -2.09
C LEU A 189 2.33 -10.65 -0.74
N GLU A 190 1.37 -9.94 -0.14
CA GLU A 190 0.73 -10.37 1.10
C GLU A 190 0.04 -11.74 0.94
N LYS A 191 -0.69 -11.96 -0.17
CA LYS A 191 -1.31 -13.26 -0.48
C LYS A 191 -0.26 -14.36 -0.64
N ALA A 192 0.88 -14.04 -1.25
CA ALA A 192 1.98 -14.98 -1.42
C ALA A 192 2.79 -15.23 -0.13
N GLY A 193 2.44 -14.59 0.99
CA GLY A 193 3.13 -14.79 2.27
C GLY A 193 4.38 -13.95 2.45
N PHE A 194 4.41 -12.77 1.82
CA PHE A 194 5.39 -11.72 2.05
C PHE A 194 4.76 -10.58 2.84
N GLU A 195 5.41 -10.19 3.93
CA GLU A 195 5.03 -9.05 4.77
C GLU A 195 6.19 -8.06 4.83
N ARG A 196 6.03 -7.00 5.63
CA ARG A 196 7.02 -5.93 5.78
C ARG A 196 7.34 -5.28 4.43
N ILE A 197 6.30 -5.01 3.64
CA ILE A 197 6.38 -4.56 2.27
C ILE A 197 6.70 -3.07 2.24
N LEU A 198 7.77 -2.78 1.52
CA LEU A 198 8.33 -1.45 1.34
C LEU A 198 8.42 -1.22 -0.15
N LEU A 199 7.88 -0.11 -0.62
CA LEU A 199 7.90 0.22 -2.03
C LEU A 199 8.34 1.65 -2.24
N ALA A 200 9.10 1.87 -3.29
CA ALA A 200 9.55 3.18 -3.71
C ALA A 200 9.49 3.31 -5.24
N PRO A 201 9.13 4.48 -5.77
CA PRO A 201 9.31 4.74 -7.19
C PRO A 201 10.79 4.62 -7.57
N ASP A 202 11.06 3.92 -8.66
CA ASP A 202 12.41 3.83 -9.18
C ASP A 202 12.82 5.17 -9.82
N LYS A 203 13.78 5.87 -9.22
CA LYS A 203 14.26 7.16 -9.71
C LYS A 203 15.58 7.02 -10.45
N ARG A 204 15.63 7.28 -11.74
CA ARG A 204 16.85 7.09 -12.54
C ARG A 204 17.49 8.43 -12.91
N HIS A 205 18.82 8.42 -13.02
CA HIS A 205 19.59 9.59 -13.46
C HIS A 205 19.69 9.57 -14.97
N TYR A 206 19.15 10.60 -15.61
CA TYR A 206 19.22 10.79 -17.04
C TYR A 206 19.95 12.10 -17.35
N THR A 207 20.81 12.09 -18.37
CA THR A 207 21.22 13.36 -18.98
C THR A 207 20.02 13.96 -19.72
N ILE A 208 19.96 15.29 -19.82
CA ILE A 208 18.89 15.96 -20.60
C ILE A 208 18.90 15.45 -22.04
N GLU A 209 20.08 15.18 -22.60
CA GLU A 209 20.24 14.58 -23.92
C GLU A 209 19.59 13.18 -24.03
N HIS A 210 19.84 12.30 -23.06
CA HIS A 210 19.25 10.95 -23.07
C HIS A 210 17.74 10.99 -22.84
N ALA A 211 17.27 11.83 -21.91
CA ALA A 211 15.83 12.05 -21.71
C ALA A 211 15.16 12.53 -23.01
N ARG A 212 15.82 13.42 -23.75
CA ARG A 212 15.38 13.87 -25.08
C ARG A 212 15.32 12.73 -26.09
N SER A 213 16.33 11.88 -26.18
CA SER A 213 16.35 10.76 -27.16
C SER A 213 15.31 9.68 -26.87
N GLN A 214 14.94 9.46 -25.60
CA GLN A 214 13.87 8.53 -25.26
C GLN A 214 12.49 9.11 -25.59
N ILE A 215 12.30 10.41 -25.34
CA ILE A 215 11.02 11.07 -25.59
C ILE A 215 10.78 11.31 -27.09
N SER A 216 11.83 11.46 -27.91
CA SER A 216 11.68 11.54 -29.38
C SER A 216 11.18 10.23 -30.01
N ARG A 217 11.24 9.10 -29.29
CA ARG A 217 10.66 7.81 -29.72
C ARG A 217 9.16 7.71 -29.42
N LEU A 218 8.58 8.67 -28.69
CA LEU A 218 7.14 8.72 -28.40
C LEU A 218 6.36 9.36 -29.56
N PRO A 219 5.12 8.92 -29.84
CA PRO A 219 4.27 9.53 -30.87
C PRO A 219 4.09 11.04 -30.67
N GLU A 220 4.30 11.84 -31.72
CA GLU A 220 4.37 13.32 -31.70
C GLU A 220 3.06 14.03 -31.32
N GLN A 221 3.17 15.19 -30.64
CA GLN A 221 2.15 16.25 -30.59
C GLN A 221 2.78 17.66 -30.64
N GLN A 222 2.03 18.66 -31.12
CA GLN A 222 2.51 20.03 -31.43
C GLN A 222 3.10 20.86 -30.25
N PRO A 223 2.52 20.96 -29.05
CA PRO A 223 3.08 21.81 -27.97
C PRO A 223 4.43 21.29 -27.44
N ARG A 224 4.73 20.03 -27.75
CA ARG A 224 5.98 19.37 -27.42
C ARG A 224 7.13 19.91 -28.26
N ARG A 225 6.95 20.06 -29.58
CA ARG A 225 7.99 20.58 -30.51
C ARG A 225 8.61 21.90 -30.03
N LEU A 226 7.80 22.81 -29.48
CA LEU A 226 8.29 24.12 -29.01
C LEU A 226 9.22 24.00 -27.80
N LEU A 227 8.80 23.27 -26.77
CA LEU A 227 9.64 22.96 -25.61
C LEU A 227 10.91 22.21 -26.03
N TRP A 228 10.81 21.34 -27.05
CA TRP A 228 11.95 20.56 -27.55
C TRP A 228 12.98 21.37 -28.31
N SER A 229 12.55 22.29 -29.17
CA SER A 229 13.45 23.23 -29.84
C SER A 229 14.20 24.08 -28.81
N MET A 230 13.52 24.51 -27.75
CA MET A 230 14.14 25.25 -26.65
C MET A 230 15.18 24.41 -25.88
N LEU A 231 14.89 23.14 -25.58
CA LEU A 231 15.83 22.26 -24.89
C LEU A 231 17.05 21.88 -25.76
N ALA A 232 16.88 21.76 -27.08
CA ALA A 232 17.97 21.48 -28.02
C ALA A 232 18.92 22.69 -28.20
N MET A 233 18.43 23.91 -27.93
CA MET A 233 19.23 25.15 -27.94
C MET A 233 20.03 25.37 -26.66
N LEU A 234 19.86 24.52 -25.62
CA LEU A 234 20.64 24.63 -24.40
C LEU A 234 22.14 24.32 -24.67
N PRO A 235 23.08 25.00 -24.00
CA PRO A 235 24.50 24.65 -24.06
C PRO A 235 24.77 23.17 -23.76
N LYS A 236 25.78 22.56 -24.40
CA LYS A 236 26.17 21.16 -24.16
C LYS A 236 26.42 20.86 -22.67
N SER A 237 26.97 21.81 -21.92
CA SER A 237 27.16 21.70 -20.47
C SER A 237 25.85 21.48 -19.70
N ILE A 238 24.76 22.11 -20.13
CA ILE A 238 23.43 21.91 -19.54
C ILE A 238 22.82 20.61 -20.06
N GLN A 239 23.00 20.28 -21.34
CA GLN A 239 22.47 19.03 -21.92
C GLN A 239 23.05 17.76 -21.26
N GLN A 240 24.30 17.82 -20.80
CA GLN A 240 24.96 16.75 -20.05
C GLN A 240 24.65 16.76 -18.55
N LYS A 241 23.90 17.75 -18.05
CA LYS A 241 23.51 17.78 -16.64
C LYS A 241 22.58 16.60 -16.34
N GLU A 242 22.92 15.84 -15.31
CA GLU A 242 22.09 14.74 -14.84
C GLU A 242 20.89 15.29 -14.06
N VAL A 243 19.71 14.77 -14.39
CA VAL A 243 18.47 15.00 -13.67
C VAL A 243 17.90 13.67 -13.21
N GLN A 244 17.44 13.63 -11.97
CA GLN A 244 16.79 12.46 -11.42
C GLN A 244 15.31 12.49 -11.81
N LEU A 245 14.85 11.48 -12.55
CA LEU A 245 13.46 11.35 -12.98
C LEU A 245 12.88 10.01 -12.52
N GLU A 246 11.61 10.03 -12.12
CA GLU A 246 10.87 8.81 -11.82
C GLU A 246 10.67 7.99 -13.10
N SER A 247 11.12 6.74 -13.07
CA SER A 247 10.94 5.76 -14.14
C SER A 247 9.53 5.15 -14.06
N SER A 248 9.24 4.22 -14.97
CA SER A 248 7.99 3.47 -14.94
C SER A 248 8.00 2.31 -13.92
N ALA A 249 9.15 2.07 -13.28
CA ALA A 249 9.35 0.98 -12.37
C ALA A 249 9.09 1.36 -10.90
N VAL A 250 8.79 0.35 -10.10
CA VAL A 250 8.71 0.37 -8.65
C VAL A 250 9.72 -0.65 -8.13
N VAL A 251 10.44 -0.26 -7.08
CA VAL A 251 11.31 -1.15 -6.33
C VAL A 251 10.57 -1.55 -5.07
N VAL A 252 10.53 -2.84 -4.79
CA VAL A 252 9.89 -3.40 -3.61
C VAL A 252 10.89 -4.24 -2.82
N MET A 253 10.88 -4.05 -1.51
CA MET A 253 11.54 -4.93 -0.55
C MET A 253 10.47 -5.53 0.37
N SER A 254 10.55 -6.82 0.64
CA SER A 254 9.67 -7.49 1.60
C SER A 254 10.39 -8.68 2.23
N ARG A 255 9.74 -9.37 3.18
CA ARG A 255 10.27 -10.57 3.82
C ARG A 255 9.27 -11.70 3.82
N LYS A 256 9.79 -12.93 3.73
CA LYS A 256 9.02 -14.15 3.96
C LYS A 256 8.55 -14.15 5.41
N THR A 257 7.24 -14.16 5.58
CA THR A 257 6.59 -14.40 6.87
C THR A 257 5.95 -15.78 6.86
N GLU A 258 5.59 -16.33 8.01
CA GLU A 258 4.72 -17.51 8.04
C GLU A 258 3.34 -17.14 7.47
N VAL A 259 2.85 -17.94 6.53
CA VAL A 259 1.45 -17.80 6.09
C VAL A 259 0.61 -18.43 7.18
N LEU A 260 0.09 -17.60 8.07
CA LEU A 260 -0.92 -18.04 9.02
C LEU A 260 -2.15 -18.42 8.18
N GLY A 261 -2.43 -19.72 8.08
CA GLY A 261 -3.60 -20.24 7.35
C GLY A 261 -4.94 -19.90 8.00
N ARG A 262 -4.99 -18.83 8.79
CA ARG A 262 -6.14 -18.36 9.55
C ARG A 262 -6.19 -16.83 9.50
N ASN A 263 -7.36 -16.26 9.28
CA ASN A 263 -7.60 -14.83 9.34
C ASN A 263 -7.98 -14.43 10.78
N LYS A 264 -7.14 -13.63 11.43
CA LYS A 264 -7.41 -13.03 12.73
C LYS A 264 -7.78 -11.55 12.59
N LEU A 265 -8.87 -11.16 13.23
CA LEU A 265 -9.36 -9.78 13.30
C LEU A 265 -9.00 -9.15 14.65
N SER A 266 -8.43 -7.95 14.63
CA SER A 266 -8.26 -7.09 15.80
C SER A 266 -9.32 -5.98 15.79
N VAL A 267 -10.24 -6.01 16.75
CA VAL A 267 -11.25 -4.95 16.99
C VAL A 267 -10.69 -3.96 17.99
N ILE A 268 -10.39 -2.74 17.56
CA ILE A 268 -9.78 -1.70 18.39
C ILE A 268 -10.87 -0.77 18.90
N MET A 269 -11.05 -0.74 20.21
CA MET A 269 -12.15 -0.05 20.88
C MET A 269 -11.63 1.02 21.84
N PRO A 270 -11.48 2.28 21.38
CA PRO A 270 -11.12 3.40 22.26
C PRO A 270 -12.28 3.77 23.19
N VAL A 271 -12.00 3.91 24.49
CA VAL A 271 -12.99 4.23 25.53
C VAL A 271 -12.49 5.43 26.34
N PHE A 272 -13.32 6.48 26.40
CA PHE A 272 -13.06 7.64 27.25
C PHE A 272 -14.39 8.27 27.66
N ASN A 273 -14.78 8.22 28.93
CA ASN A 273 -16.06 8.75 29.41
C ASN A 273 -17.27 8.27 28.58
N GLU A 274 -17.48 6.94 28.52
CA GLU A 274 -18.58 6.26 27.82
C GLU A 274 -19.36 5.35 28.79
N LYS A 275 -19.51 5.73 30.08
CA LYS A 275 -20.17 4.88 31.10
C LYS A 275 -21.57 4.41 30.68
N ARG A 276 -22.30 5.25 29.93
CA ARG A 276 -23.68 5.01 29.51
C ARG A 276 -23.81 4.01 28.35
N THR A 277 -22.78 3.88 27.53
CA THR A 277 -22.83 3.25 26.20
C THR A 277 -21.88 2.06 26.09
N PHE A 278 -20.80 2.06 26.86
CA PHE A 278 -19.73 1.07 26.76
C PHE A 278 -20.24 -0.37 26.92
N MET A 279 -21.01 -0.68 27.98
CA MET A 279 -21.46 -2.06 28.23
C MET A 279 -22.35 -2.60 27.10
N ASP A 280 -23.28 -1.78 26.60
CA ASP A 280 -24.15 -2.17 25.49
C ASP A 280 -23.33 -2.35 24.20
N SER A 281 -22.39 -1.43 23.93
CA SER A 281 -21.53 -1.48 22.76
C SER A 281 -20.64 -2.73 22.80
N PHE A 282 -20.00 -3.00 23.92
CA PHE A 282 -19.18 -4.19 24.12
C PHE A 282 -20.01 -5.46 24.00
N THR A 283 -21.21 -5.50 24.59
CA THR A 283 -22.10 -6.67 24.51
C THR A 283 -22.46 -7.00 23.06
N LYS A 284 -22.79 -5.98 22.25
CA LYS A 284 -23.07 -6.15 20.82
C LYS A 284 -21.85 -6.65 20.05
N VAL A 285 -20.67 -6.08 20.28
CA VAL A 285 -19.42 -6.53 19.65
C VAL A 285 -19.14 -7.98 20.03
N ASN A 286 -19.19 -8.31 21.32
CA ASN A 286 -18.92 -9.65 21.82
C ASN A 286 -19.94 -10.67 21.28
N GLN A 287 -21.23 -10.31 21.22
CA GLN A 287 -22.25 -11.15 20.59
C GLN A 287 -21.93 -11.39 19.10
N ARG A 288 -21.62 -10.34 18.33
CA ARG A 288 -21.27 -10.47 16.91
C ARG A 288 -20.05 -11.38 16.71
N VAL A 289 -19.06 -11.26 17.58
CA VAL A 289 -17.87 -12.14 17.57
C VAL A 289 -18.24 -13.59 17.86
N GLN A 290 -19.12 -13.84 18.83
CA GLN A 290 -19.59 -15.20 19.18
C GLN A 290 -20.43 -15.84 18.07
N GLU A 291 -21.24 -15.05 17.36
CA GLU A 291 -22.00 -15.51 16.19
C GLU A 291 -21.09 -15.85 14.98
N GLY A 292 -19.85 -15.35 14.99
CA GLY A 292 -18.86 -15.56 13.93
C GLY A 292 -18.99 -14.56 12.80
N ILE A 293 -17.84 -14.18 12.23
CA ILE A 293 -17.72 -13.24 11.11
C ILE A 293 -17.23 -14.03 9.89
N ALA A 294 -17.89 -13.87 8.75
CA ALA A 294 -17.60 -14.68 7.57
C ALA A 294 -16.13 -14.54 7.12
N GLY A 295 -15.41 -15.67 7.04
CA GLY A 295 -14.02 -15.71 6.61
C GLY A 295 -12.99 -15.29 7.66
N VAL A 296 -13.40 -15.04 8.91
CA VAL A 296 -12.53 -14.74 10.06
C VAL A 296 -12.53 -15.92 11.01
N ASP A 297 -11.34 -16.43 11.32
CA ASP A 297 -11.16 -17.62 12.17
C ASP A 297 -11.00 -17.26 13.65
N GLN A 298 -10.45 -16.07 13.93
CA GLN A 298 -10.18 -15.61 15.30
C GLN A 298 -10.44 -14.11 15.42
N VAL A 299 -10.91 -13.68 16.59
CA VAL A 299 -11.07 -12.27 16.91
C VAL A 299 -10.40 -11.97 18.24
N GLU A 300 -9.71 -10.84 18.30
CA GLU A 300 -9.31 -10.21 19.55
C GLU A 300 -9.92 -8.81 19.64
N ILE A 301 -10.38 -8.45 20.83
CA ILE A 301 -10.90 -7.12 21.15
C ILE A 301 -9.83 -6.41 21.99
N ILE A 302 -9.41 -5.24 21.55
CA ILE A 302 -8.41 -4.42 22.22
C ILE A 302 -9.09 -3.14 22.69
N ILE A 303 -9.37 -3.10 23.98
CA ILE A 303 -9.98 -1.94 24.64
C ILE A 303 -8.86 -1.02 25.10
N VAL A 304 -8.92 0.25 24.70
CA VAL A 304 -7.98 1.27 25.16
C VAL A 304 -8.73 2.30 25.98
N GLU A 305 -8.58 2.22 27.30
CA GLU A 305 -9.26 3.07 28.26
C GLU A 305 -8.39 4.30 28.57
N SER A 306 -8.93 5.50 28.35
CA SER A 306 -8.18 6.75 28.38
C SER A 306 -8.29 7.52 29.72
N ASN A 307 -8.18 6.83 30.86
CA ASN A 307 -8.31 7.40 32.21
C ASN A 307 -9.62 8.19 32.42
N SER A 308 -10.74 7.52 32.22
CA SER A 308 -12.10 8.05 32.37
C SER A 308 -12.42 8.37 33.83
N THR A 309 -13.27 9.39 34.04
CA THR A 309 -13.67 9.86 35.37
C THR A 309 -15.15 9.63 35.68
N ASP A 310 -15.90 9.02 34.75
CA ASP A 310 -17.35 8.85 34.84
C ASP A 310 -17.79 7.45 35.32
N GLY A 311 -16.85 6.54 35.56
CA GLY A 311 -17.11 5.13 35.87
C GLY A 311 -16.82 4.16 34.72
N SER A 312 -16.38 4.63 33.56
CA SER A 312 -16.07 3.75 32.41
C SER A 312 -14.90 2.79 32.72
N ARG A 313 -13.95 3.24 33.54
CA ARG A 313 -12.73 2.49 33.86
C ARG A 313 -13.05 1.21 34.63
N GLU A 314 -13.99 1.28 35.56
CA GLU A 314 -14.47 0.14 36.33
C GLU A 314 -15.22 -0.85 35.42
N LEU A 315 -16.00 -0.35 34.46
CA LEU A 315 -16.75 -1.20 33.52
C LEU A 315 -15.82 -1.98 32.59
N VAL A 316 -14.77 -1.36 32.04
CA VAL A 316 -13.86 -2.07 31.13
C VAL A 316 -13.09 -3.20 31.82
N HIS A 317 -12.85 -3.11 33.14
CA HIS A 317 -12.23 -4.19 33.90
C HIS A 317 -13.11 -5.43 33.98
N SER A 318 -14.44 -5.26 33.99
CA SER A 318 -15.39 -6.36 34.13
C SER A 318 -15.51 -7.26 32.89
N VAL A 319 -14.99 -6.82 31.75
CA VAL A 319 -15.16 -7.53 30.46
C VAL A 319 -13.90 -8.25 29.97
N VAL A 320 -12.79 -8.11 30.70
CA VAL A 320 -11.49 -8.72 30.35
C VAL A 320 -11.58 -10.25 30.39
N ASN A 321 -11.10 -10.89 29.33
CA ASN A 321 -11.02 -12.35 29.20
C ASN A 321 -9.94 -12.69 28.14
N ASP A 322 -9.79 -13.98 27.78
CA ASP A 322 -8.75 -14.44 26.85
C ASP A 322 -8.80 -13.77 25.47
N ASN A 323 -9.97 -13.34 25.01
CA ASN A 323 -10.16 -12.66 23.73
C ASN A 323 -10.23 -11.13 23.86
N VAL A 324 -10.22 -10.58 25.08
CA VAL A 324 -10.38 -9.14 25.36
C VAL A 324 -9.16 -8.63 26.11
N ARG A 325 -8.32 -7.87 25.40
CA ARG A 325 -7.16 -7.20 25.97
C ARG A 325 -7.53 -5.78 26.40
N LEU A 326 -7.24 -5.44 27.65
CA LEU A 326 -7.38 -4.09 28.18
C LEU A 326 -6.03 -3.37 28.22
N VAL A 327 -5.98 -2.16 27.69
CA VAL A 327 -4.85 -1.22 27.78
C VAL A 327 -5.33 0.04 28.47
N LEU A 328 -4.63 0.41 29.55
CA LEU A 328 -4.97 1.54 30.39
C LEU A 328 -4.01 2.69 30.14
N GLU A 329 -4.52 3.86 29.77
CA GLU A 329 -3.70 5.08 29.71
C GLU A 329 -3.63 5.76 31.08
N GLU A 330 -2.54 6.48 31.31
CA GLU A 330 -2.32 7.24 32.56
C GLU A 330 -3.13 8.55 32.58
N LYS A 331 -3.42 9.11 31.41
CA LYS A 331 -4.19 10.35 31.27
C LYS A 331 -4.92 10.39 29.91
N PRO A 332 -5.98 11.20 29.77
CA PRO A 332 -6.67 11.34 28.49
C PRO A 332 -5.77 12.02 27.45
N GLN A 333 -5.41 11.30 26.39
CA GLN A 333 -4.57 11.83 25.31
C GLN A 333 -5.33 12.08 23.99
N GLY A 334 -6.58 11.61 23.91
CA GLY A 334 -7.47 11.79 22.75
C GLY A 334 -7.64 10.49 21.94
N LYS A 335 -8.70 10.46 21.12
CA LYS A 335 -9.10 9.27 20.36
C LYS A 335 -7.98 8.72 19.47
N GLY A 336 -7.31 9.57 18.71
CA GLY A 336 -6.21 9.17 17.84
C GLY A 336 -5.07 8.51 18.61
N HIS A 337 -4.76 9.01 19.82
CA HIS A 337 -3.76 8.38 20.67
C HIS A 337 -4.21 6.97 21.11
N ALA A 338 -5.45 6.84 21.59
CA ALA A 338 -6.01 5.56 22.01
C ALA A 338 -6.03 4.53 20.85
N VAL A 339 -6.43 4.94 19.64
CA VAL A 339 -6.41 4.06 18.46
C VAL A 339 -4.98 3.67 18.10
N ARG A 340 -4.01 4.59 18.12
CA ARG A 340 -2.59 4.29 17.88
C ARG A 340 -2.04 3.30 18.91
N THR A 341 -2.41 3.45 20.17
CA THR A 341 -2.07 2.51 21.24
C THR A 341 -2.67 1.14 20.92
N GLY A 342 -3.95 1.07 20.57
CA GLY A 342 -4.61 -0.18 20.19
C GLY A 342 -3.94 -0.88 19.00
N LEU A 343 -3.57 -0.13 17.96
CA LEU A 343 -2.87 -0.65 16.78
C LEU A 343 -1.49 -1.25 17.12
N LYS A 344 -0.78 -0.75 18.14
CA LYS A 344 0.49 -1.34 18.61
C LYS A 344 0.29 -2.70 19.29
N HIS A 345 -0.87 -2.92 19.89
CA HIS A 345 -1.22 -4.17 20.57
C HIS A 345 -1.93 -5.18 19.66
N ALA A 346 -2.32 -4.77 18.45
CA ALA A 346 -2.99 -5.62 17.47
C ALA A 346 -2.05 -6.68 16.89
N THR A 347 -2.52 -7.93 16.89
CA THR A 347 -1.80 -9.10 16.37
C THR A 347 -2.50 -9.72 15.16
N GLY A 348 -3.78 -9.41 14.93
CA GLY A 348 -4.55 -9.88 13.77
C GLY A 348 -4.02 -9.33 12.44
N GLU A 349 -4.22 -10.06 11.36
CA GLU A 349 -3.89 -9.63 10.00
C GLU A 349 -4.84 -8.53 9.51
N ILE A 350 -6.03 -8.41 10.11
CA ILE A 350 -7.03 -7.39 9.80
C ILE A 350 -7.31 -6.56 11.04
N CYS A 351 -7.36 -5.25 10.90
CA CYS A 351 -7.76 -4.32 11.96
C CYS A 351 -9.08 -3.63 11.59
N ILE A 352 -9.96 -3.47 12.56
CA ILE A 352 -11.15 -2.61 12.50
C ILE A 352 -11.17 -1.67 13.71
N ILE A 353 -11.50 -0.41 13.49
CA ILE A 353 -11.71 0.57 14.56
C ILE A 353 -13.20 0.61 14.89
N GLN A 354 -13.55 0.38 16.16
CA GLN A 354 -14.93 0.34 16.66
C GLN A 354 -15.10 1.35 17.79
N ASP A 355 -15.92 2.37 17.60
CA ASP A 355 -16.24 3.31 18.68
C ASP A 355 -17.18 2.66 19.71
N ALA A 356 -16.98 3.02 20.98
CA ALA A 356 -17.71 2.48 22.13
C ALA A 356 -19.08 3.15 22.38
N ASP A 357 -19.69 3.69 21.32
CA ASP A 357 -20.66 4.77 21.45
C ASP A 357 -22.01 4.51 20.76
N LEU A 358 -22.15 3.30 20.22
CA LEU A 358 -23.33 2.76 19.54
C LEU A 358 -23.74 3.48 18.23
N GLU A 359 -22.95 4.41 17.70
CA GLU A 359 -23.31 5.09 16.45
C GLU A 359 -23.27 4.16 15.23
N TYR A 360 -22.46 3.08 15.28
CA TYR A 360 -22.28 2.15 14.18
C TYR A 360 -22.80 0.74 14.50
N ASP A 361 -23.30 0.06 13.47
CA ASP A 361 -23.81 -1.32 13.58
C ASP A 361 -22.70 -2.36 13.41
N VAL A 362 -22.59 -3.30 14.35
CA VAL A 362 -21.62 -4.39 14.33
C VAL A 362 -21.95 -5.45 13.26
N TYR A 363 -23.20 -5.51 12.79
CA TYR A 363 -23.60 -6.43 11.73
C TYR A 363 -23.11 -6.01 10.34
N ASP A 364 -22.56 -4.81 10.19
CA ASP A 364 -21.88 -4.39 8.95
C ASP A 364 -20.46 -5.01 8.82
N TYR A 365 -19.95 -5.70 9.84
CA TYR A 365 -18.61 -6.29 9.86
C TYR A 365 -18.38 -7.25 8.68
N ASP A 366 -19.35 -8.11 8.35
CA ASP A 366 -19.18 -9.08 7.25
C ASP A 366 -18.94 -8.38 5.92
N ALA A 367 -19.72 -7.34 5.63
CA ALA A 367 -19.58 -6.59 4.39
C ALA A 367 -18.23 -5.85 4.32
N LEU A 368 -17.79 -5.28 5.44
CA LEU A 368 -16.55 -4.51 5.52
C LEU A 368 -15.30 -5.40 5.46
N ILE A 369 -15.34 -6.59 6.05
CA ILE A 369 -14.18 -7.49 6.17
C ILE A 369 -14.04 -8.41 4.95
N LYS A 370 -15.16 -8.82 4.32
CA LYS A 370 -15.16 -9.73 3.17
C LYS A 370 -14.15 -9.38 2.07
N PRO A 371 -14.01 -8.10 1.62
CA PRO A 371 -13.02 -7.75 0.60
C PRO A 371 -11.57 -8.02 1.01
N LEU A 372 -11.25 -7.97 2.31
CA LEU A 372 -9.90 -8.18 2.82
C LEU A 372 -9.56 -9.67 2.94
N VAL A 373 -10.48 -10.48 3.45
CA VAL A 373 -10.29 -11.94 3.58
C VAL A 373 -10.23 -12.63 2.21
N GLU A 374 -10.95 -12.10 1.22
CA GLU A 374 -10.94 -12.63 -0.16
C GLU A 374 -9.83 -12.02 -1.04
N TYR A 375 -8.91 -11.24 -0.46
CA TYR A 375 -7.84 -10.54 -1.19
C TYR A 375 -8.36 -9.74 -2.40
N ARG A 376 -9.51 -9.08 -2.25
CA ARG A 376 -10.04 -8.12 -3.23
C ARG A 376 -9.51 -6.71 -2.96
N GLN A 377 -9.38 -6.33 -1.69
CA GLN A 377 -8.91 -5.01 -1.25
C GLN A 377 -8.09 -5.14 0.03
N THR A 378 -7.19 -4.19 0.29
CA THR A 378 -6.45 -4.13 1.57
C THR A 378 -7.00 -3.09 2.55
N PHE A 379 -7.85 -2.18 2.07
CA PHE A 379 -8.36 -1.05 2.83
C PHE A 379 -9.79 -0.71 2.41
N VAL A 380 -10.70 -0.64 3.38
CA VAL A 380 -12.13 -0.38 3.23
C VAL A 380 -12.54 0.74 4.19
N LEU A 381 -13.43 1.61 3.71
CA LEU A 381 -14.10 2.65 4.48
C LEU A 381 -15.60 2.37 4.51
N GLY A 382 -16.22 2.42 5.69
CA GLY A 382 -17.67 2.37 5.80
C GLY A 382 -18.30 3.72 5.46
N THR A 383 -19.05 3.86 4.37
CA THR A 383 -19.69 5.14 4.03
C THR A 383 -21.10 5.27 4.60
N ARG A 384 -21.41 6.44 5.17
CA ARG A 384 -22.78 6.80 5.58
C ARG A 384 -23.66 7.21 4.39
N HIS A 385 -23.05 7.42 3.21
CA HIS A 385 -23.72 7.91 2.00
C HIS A 385 -23.78 6.77 0.96
N SER A 386 -24.91 6.07 0.90
CA SER A 386 -25.16 4.98 -0.06
C SER A 386 -26.32 5.30 -0.97
N GLY A 387 -26.07 5.34 -2.29
CA GLY A 387 -27.05 5.63 -3.35
C GLY A 387 -27.46 7.10 -3.40
N ASN A 388 -28.00 7.62 -2.29
CA ASN A 388 -28.33 9.03 -2.09
C ASN A 388 -27.53 9.59 -0.91
N TRP A 389 -27.10 10.85 -1.02
CA TRP A 389 -26.40 11.53 0.06
C TRP A 389 -27.31 11.68 1.28
N LYS A 390 -27.07 10.87 2.32
CA LYS A 390 -27.78 11.00 3.60
C LYS A 390 -27.34 12.28 4.33
N ILE A 391 -28.06 13.37 4.10
CA ILE A 391 -27.87 14.65 4.81
C ILE A 391 -28.12 14.42 6.30
N ARG A 392 -27.17 14.80 7.17
CA ARG A 392 -27.39 14.74 8.62
C ARG A 392 -28.56 15.64 9.00
N LYS A 393 -29.52 15.12 9.74
CA LYS A 393 -30.61 15.87 10.36
C LYS A 393 -30.47 15.77 11.87
N PHE A 394 -30.29 16.89 12.55
CA PHE A 394 -30.34 16.98 14.00
C PHE A 394 -31.70 17.55 14.40
N ALA A 395 -32.43 16.87 15.27
CA ALA A 395 -33.74 17.32 15.73
C ALA A 395 -33.60 18.68 16.43
N GLY A 396 -34.26 19.73 15.90
CA GLY A 396 -34.24 21.08 16.47
C GLY A 396 -33.02 21.95 16.12
N GLU A 397 -32.00 21.43 15.41
CA GLU A 397 -30.74 22.16 15.15
C GLU A 397 -30.39 22.26 13.65
N ALA A 398 -31.27 22.89 12.86
CA ALA A 398 -31.10 22.98 11.40
C ALA A 398 -29.79 23.69 10.98
N VAL A 399 -29.36 24.72 11.71
CA VAL A 399 -28.11 25.45 11.44
C VAL A 399 -26.89 24.56 11.69
N MET A 400 -26.87 23.80 12.79
CA MET A 400 -25.77 22.88 13.09
C MET A 400 -25.70 21.75 12.05
N ALA A 401 -26.84 21.23 11.63
CA ALA A 401 -26.93 20.28 10.53
C ALA A 401 -26.34 20.86 9.25
N PHE A 402 -26.70 22.08 8.87
CA PHE A 402 -26.15 22.76 7.69
C PHE A 402 -24.63 22.90 7.76
N VAL A 403 -24.09 23.43 8.87
CA VAL A 403 -22.65 23.61 9.08
C VAL A 403 -21.90 22.28 9.01
N CYS A 404 -22.41 21.23 9.65
CA CYS A 404 -21.81 19.90 9.62
C CYS A 404 -21.78 19.29 8.21
N ASN A 405 -22.87 19.43 7.44
CA ASN A 405 -22.94 18.91 6.07
C ASN A 405 -22.04 19.71 5.11
N PHE A 406 -21.98 21.05 5.25
CA PHE A 406 -21.06 21.88 4.47
C PHE A 406 -19.60 21.54 4.79
N GLY A 407 -19.25 21.42 6.07
CA GLY A 407 -17.92 21.00 6.51
C GLY A 407 -17.53 19.65 5.93
N HIS A 408 -18.44 18.67 5.94
CA HIS A 408 -18.21 17.37 5.32
C HIS A 408 -17.85 17.48 3.84
N ILE A 409 -18.61 18.26 3.05
CA ILE A 409 -18.32 18.48 1.63
C ILE A 409 -16.94 19.13 1.46
N LEU A 410 -16.68 20.22 2.19
CA LEU A 410 -15.42 20.96 2.12
C LEU A 410 -14.21 20.06 2.39
N PHE A 411 -14.20 19.36 3.52
CA PHE A 411 -13.08 18.50 3.89
C PHE A 411 -12.95 17.30 2.94
N THR A 412 -14.07 16.73 2.47
CA THR A 412 -14.05 15.64 1.50
C THR A 412 -13.41 16.10 0.19
N THR A 413 -13.75 17.30 -0.29
CA THR A 413 -13.13 17.90 -1.47
C THR A 413 -11.63 18.10 -1.26
N ILE A 414 -11.22 18.63 -0.11
CA ILE A 414 -9.80 18.84 0.23
C ILE A 414 -9.02 17.52 0.17
N ILE A 415 -9.52 16.47 0.85
CA ILE A 415 -8.88 15.15 0.84
C ILE A 415 -8.84 14.57 -0.58
N ASN A 416 -9.94 14.63 -1.33
CA ASN A 416 -9.99 14.07 -2.68
C ASN A 416 -9.00 14.76 -3.62
N VAL A 417 -8.85 16.08 -3.52
CA VAL A 417 -7.87 16.84 -4.31
C VAL A 417 -6.44 16.48 -3.91
N PHE A 418 -6.10 16.51 -2.62
CA PHE A 418 -4.75 16.17 -2.17
C PHE A 418 -4.41 14.71 -2.46
N CYS A 419 -5.28 13.78 -2.12
CA CYS A 419 -5.01 12.35 -2.23
C CYS A 419 -5.27 11.79 -3.64
N GLY A 420 -5.83 12.58 -4.56
CA GLY A 420 -6.26 12.13 -5.88
C GLY A 420 -7.26 10.96 -5.77
N GLN A 421 -8.28 11.14 -4.92
CA GLN A 421 -9.31 10.15 -4.62
C GLN A 421 -10.70 10.66 -5.06
N ASN A 422 -11.69 9.77 -5.01
CA ASN A 422 -13.09 10.11 -5.27
C ASN A 422 -13.99 9.51 -4.18
N LEU A 423 -13.74 9.89 -2.92
CA LEU A 423 -14.44 9.42 -1.74
C LEU A 423 -15.66 10.29 -1.43
N THR A 424 -16.67 9.67 -0.85
CA THR A 424 -17.90 10.31 -0.36
C THR A 424 -17.88 10.56 1.14
N ASP A 425 -17.19 9.70 1.91
CA ASP A 425 -17.14 9.74 3.37
C ASP A 425 -15.77 9.32 3.94
N PRO A 426 -14.70 10.09 3.68
CA PRO A 426 -13.36 9.78 4.19
C PRO A 426 -13.23 9.85 5.72
N PHE A 427 -14.22 10.46 6.39
CA PHE A 427 -14.25 10.75 7.84
C PHE A 427 -15.09 9.78 8.64
N THR A 428 -15.46 8.65 8.05
CA THR A 428 -16.06 7.55 8.79
C THR A 428 -15.08 6.90 9.76
N MET A 429 -15.59 6.38 10.87
CA MET A 429 -14.78 5.68 11.89
C MET A 429 -14.61 4.20 11.56
N TYR A 430 -15.50 3.61 10.75
CA TYR A 430 -15.32 2.27 10.20
C TYR A 430 -14.24 2.27 9.12
N LYS A 431 -12.99 2.24 9.57
CA LYS A 431 -11.80 2.03 8.76
C LYS A 431 -11.32 0.61 9.01
N VAL A 432 -11.35 -0.22 7.97
CA VAL A 432 -10.95 -1.63 8.04
C VAL A 432 -9.78 -1.84 7.09
N PHE A 433 -8.66 -2.34 7.59
CA PHE A 433 -7.46 -2.51 6.78
C PHE A 433 -6.65 -3.72 7.22
N ARG A 434 -5.89 -4.30 6.29
CA ARG A 434 -4.88 -5.30 6.65
C ARG A 434 -3.78 -4.64 7.47
N ARG A 435 -3.31 -5.26 8.55
CA ARG A 435 -2.30 -4.71 9.47
C ARG A 435 -1.01 -4.33 8.75
N GLU A 436 -0.63 -5.04 7.69
CA GLU A 436 0.53 -4.72 6.86
C GLU A 436 0.44 -3.31 6.24
N CYS A 437 -0.76 -2.78 6.03
CA CYS A 437 -0.97 -1.42 5.53
C CYS A 437 -0.25 -0.38 6.39
N ILE A 438 -0.19 -0.57 7.71
CA ILE A 438 0.44 0.37 8.63
C ILE A 438 1.91 0.07 8.93
N TYR A 439 2.50 -0.97 8.32
CA TYR A 439 3.91 -1.28 8.52
C TYR A 439 4.81 -0.09 8.19
N LYS A 440 5.65 0.29 9.17
CA LYS A 440 6.60 1.42 9.16
C LYS A 440 5.99 2.81 8.94
N LEU A 441 4.67 2.96 9.10
CA LEU A 441 4.05 4.27 9.20
C LEU A 441 4.23 4.83 10.60
N LYS A 442 4.60 6.10 10.69
CA LYS A 442 4.64 6.85 11.94
C LYS A 442 3.35 7.63 12.04
N PHE A 443 2.57 7.47 13.10
CA PHE A 443 1.39 8.30 13.37
C PHE A 443 1.67 9.27 14.51
N GLU A 444 1.12 10.48 14.46
CA GLU A 444 1.41 11.56 15.39
C GLU A 444 0.15 12.25 15.93
N CYS A 445 -0.94 12.28 15.16
CA CYS A 445 -2.19 12.89 15.56
C CYS A 445 -2.83 12.12 16.72
N ASN A 446 -3.39 12.87 17.66
CA ASN A 446 -3.92 12.33 18.92
C ASN A 446 -5.43 12.48 19.05
N ARG A 447 -6.10 13.29 18.22
CA ARG A 447 -7.56 13.48 18.26
C ARG A 447 -8.21 12.91 17.00
N PHE A 448 -9.29 13.53 16.52
CA PHE A 448 -10.02 13.15 15.31
C PHE A 448 -9.23 13.48 14.02
N ASP A 449 -8.18 14.29 14.12
CA ASP A 449 -7.19 14.51 13.06
C ASP A 449 -6.41 13.25 12.69
N PHE A 450 -6.38 12.23 13.56
CA PHE A 450 -5.81 10.93 13.25
C PHE A 450 -6.51 10.23 12.07
N ASP A 451 -7.84 10.41 11.92
CA ASP A 451 -8.57 9.77 10.82
C ASP A 451 -8.16 10.29 9.44
N HIS A 452 -7.75 11.55 9.38
CA HIS A 452 -7.16 12.20 8.22
C HIS A 452 -5.74 11.68 7.99
N GLU A 453 -4.91 11.71 9.05
CA GLU A 453 -3.53 11.22 9.00
C GLU A 453 -3.45 9.78 8.50
N LEU A 454 -4.28 8.88 9.05
CA LEU A 454 -4.35 7.47 8.68
C LEU A 454 -4.68 7.32 7.19
N LEU A 455 -5.76 7.97 6.73
CA LEU A 455 -6.18 7.90 5.33
C LEU A 455 -5.09 8.40 4.38
N ILE A 456 -4.53 9.59 4.65
CA ILE A 456 -3.49 10.20 3.80
C ILE A 456 -2.26 9.31 3.73
N LYS A 457 -1.79 8.78 4.87
CA LYS A 457 -0.57 7.96 4.90
C LYS A 457 -0.78 6.61 4.19
N LEU A 458 -1.94 5.96 4.34
CA LEU A 458 -2.26 4.74 3.59
C LEU A 458 -2.33 5.01 2.08
N VAL A 459 -2.96 6.10 1.65
CA VAL A 459 -3.01 6.48 0.23
C VAL A 459 -1.61 6.78 -0.33
N LYS A 460 -0.76 7.47 0.44
CA LYS A 460 0.61 7.77 0.01
C LYS A 460 1.46 6.51 -0.12
N LYS A 461 1.29 5.53 0.77
CA LYS A 461 1.88 4.19 0.67
C LYS A 461 1.36 3.40 -0.55
N GLY A 462 0.25 3.84 -1.16
CA GLY A 462 -0.24 3.34 -2.44
C GLY A 462 -1.54 2.55 -2.37
N TYR A 463 -2.14 2.45 -1.19
CA TYR A 463 -3.45 1.82 -1.01
C TYR A 463 -4.57 2.73 -1.53
N ARG A 464 -5.66 2.12 -1.99
CA ARG A 464 -6.85 2.83 -2.47
C ARG A 464 -8.06 2.26 -1.73
N PRO A 465 -8.72 3.03 -0.86
CA PRO A 465 -9.89 2.53 -0.18
C PRO A 465 -11.08 2.40 -1.13
N ILE A 466 -11.90 1.38 -0.90
CA ILE A 466 -13.28 1.34 -1.39
C ILE A 466 -14.24 1.77 -0.29
N GLU A 467 -15.41 2.26 -0.67
CA GLU A 467 -16.45 2.67 0.26
C GLU A 467 -17.60 1.65 0.25
N ILE A 468 -17.93 1.11 1.43
CA ILE A 468 -19.03 0.17 1.62
C ILE A 468 -20.09 0.81 2.50
N PRO A 469 -21.37 0.84 2.08
CA PRO A 469 -22.47 1.38 2.88
C PRO A 469 -22.56 0.78 4.28
N VAL A 470 -22.75 1.61 5.30
CA VAL A 470 -22.93 1.17 6.69
C VAL A 470 -24.13 1.83 7.35
N ASN A 471 -24.68 1.15 8.35
CA ASN A 471 -25.75 1.63 9.20
C ASN A 471 -25.16 2.55 10.27
N TYR A 472 -25.68 3.78 10.32
CA TYR A 472 -25.18 4.84 11.19
C TYR A 472 -26.33 5.59 11.85
N ASN A 473 -26.32 5.63 13.18
CA ASN A 473 -27.29 6.34 14.01
C ASN A 473 -26.58 7.47 14.75
N ALA A 474 -26.69 8.70 14.22
CA ALA A 474 -26.01 9.86 14.78
C ALA A 474 -26.54 10.22 16.17
N ARG A 475 -25.64 10.45 17.13
CA ARG A 475 -25.98 11.06 18.41
C ARG A 475 -25.94 12.59 18.33
N GLY A 476 -26.76 13.24 19.14
CA GLY A 476 -26.77 14.71 19.29
C GLY A 476 -25.57 15.23 20.08
N PHE A 477 -25.26 16.53 19.98
CA PHE A 477 -24.20 17.13 20.83
C PHE A 477 -24.56 17.07 22.32
N ALA A 478 -25.85 17.21 22.66
CA ALA A 478 -26.38 17.05 24.01
C ALA A 478 -26.20 15.63 24.58
N GLU A 479 -26.00 14.63 23.72
CA GLU A 479 -25.77 13.23 24.11
C GLU A 479 -24.27 12.91 24.29
N GLY A 480 -23.42 13.95 24.29
CA GLY A 480 -22.00 13.84 24.66
C GLY A 480 -21.03 13.75 23.48
N LYS A 481 -21.36 14.32 22.32
CA LYS A 481 -20.44 14.33 21.16
C LYS A 481 -19.14 15.08 21.50
N LYS A 482 -17.99 14.40 21.35
CA LYS A 482 -16.68 14.89 21.83
C LYS A 482 -15.89 15.72 20.81
N ILE A 483 -16.47 15.97 19.63
CA ILE A 483 -15.86 16.77 18.57
C ILE A 483 -16.02 18.26 18.92
N ALA A 484 -14.90 18.98 18.94
CA ALA A 484 -14.89 20.43 19.13
C ALA A 484 -15.10 21.14 17.79
N VAL A 485 -16.21 21.89 17.69
CA VAL A 485 -16.70 22.51 16.45
C VAL A 485 -15.72 23.48 15.78
N ILE A 486 -14.82 24.12 16.54
CA ILE A 486 -13.82 25.07 16.00
C ILE A 486 -12.43 24.44 15.92
N ARG A 487 -11.95 23.85 17.03
CA ARG A 487 -10.58 23.36 17.14
C ARG A 487 -10.32 22.20 16.18
N ASP A 488 -11.22 21.22 16.12
CA ASP A 488 -10.95 19.98 15.39
C ASP A 488 -10.86 20.23 13.87
N PRO A 489 -11.76 21.02 13.24
CA PRO A 489 -11.60 21.46 11.86
C PRO A 489 -10.26 22.10 11.51
N ILE A 490 -9.70 22.93 12.41
CA ILE A 490 -8.37 23.53 12.20
C ILE A 490 -7.28 22.45 12.23
N THR A 491 -7.35 21.51 13.17
CA THR A 491 -6.40 20.39 13.23
C THR A 491 -6.47 19.49 12.01
N TRP A 492 -7.66 19.31 11.42
CA TRP A 492 -7.86 18.54 10.19
C TRP A 492 -7.14 19.18 9.00
N ILE A 493 -7.30 20.49 8.79
CA ILE A 493 -6.62 21.22 7.70
C ILE A 493 -5.10 21.14 7.88
N ILE A 494 -4.61 21.31 9.12
CA ILE A 494 -3.18 21.20 9.42
C ILE A 494 -2.68 19.78 9.11
N ALA A 495 -3.43 18.74 9.50
CA ALA A 495 -3.08 17.35 9.20
C ALA A 495 -3.06 17.09 7.70
N ASP A 496 -4.11 17.52 6.98
CA ASP A 496 -4.23 17.38 5.53
C ASP A 496 -3.04 17.99 4.80
N PHE A 497 -2.70 19.24 5.14
CA PHE A 497 -1.57 19.93 4.55
C PHE A 497 -0.23 19.28 4.94
N LYS A 498 0.01 19.06 6.23
CA LYS A 498 1.28 18.52 6.75
C LYS A 498 1.59 17.15 6.14
N TYR A 499 0.64 16.21 6.24
CA TYR A 499 0.91 14.82 5.84
C TYR A 499 0.80 14.60 4.33
N PHE A 500 0.18 15.53 3.59
CA PHE A 500 0.28 15.53 2.14
C PHE A 500 1.73 15.78 1.66
N PHE A 501 2.47 16.70 2.30
CA PHE A 501 3.85 17.01 1.91
C PHE A 501 4.91 16.18 2.64
N ALA A 502 4.70 15.81 3.90
CA ALA A 502 5.68 15.05 4.70
C ALA A 502 5.81 13.58 4.27
N SER A 503 6.97 12.95 4.46
CA SER A 503 7.07 11.49 4.30
C SER A 503 6.12 10.77 5.27
N PRO A 504 5.41 9.71 4.84
CA PRO A 504 4.56 8.94 5.74
C PRO A 504 5.35 7.95 6.62
N PHE A 505 6.63 7.75 6.31
CA PHE A 505 7.51 6.77 6.96
C PHE A 505 8.33 7.38 8.09
N ASP A 506 8.75 6.54 9.02
CA ASP A 506 9.65 6.89 10.12
C ASP A 506 11.07 7.29 9.64
N ASP A 507 11.72 8.21 10.34
CA ASP A 507 13.01 8.79 9.93
C ASP A 507 14.15 7.75 9.98
N ASP A 508 14.27 6.97 11.06
CA ASP A 508 15.26 5.89 11.17
C ASP A 508 15.07 4.87 10.05
N TYR A 509 13.81 4.67 9.67
CA TYR A 509 13.46 3.77 8.58
C TYR A 509 13.86 4.31 7.21
N LEU A 510 13.66 5.61 6.94
CA LEU A 510 14.14 6.24 5.70
C LEU A 510 15.67 6.19 5.60
N ILE A 511 16.36 6.37 6.72
CA ILE A 511 17.83 6.27 6.80
C ILE A 511 18.29 4.84 6.46
N LYS A 512 17.68 3.81 7.07
CA LYS A 512 18.04 2.40 6.82
C LYS A 512 17.73 1.91 5.42
N ASN A 513 16.88 2.61 4.67
CA ASN A 513 16.48 2.25 3.30
C ASN A 513 16.74 3.41 2.35
N SER A 514 17.84 4.14 2.59
CA SER A 514 18.18 5.34 1.85
C SER A 514 18.35 5.04 0.35
N ALA A 515 18.93 3.89 0.01
CA ALA A 515 19.06 3.45 -1.37
C ALA A 515 17.71 3.20 -2.02
N LEU A 516 16.75 2.58 -1.30
CA LEU A 516 15.40 2.32 -1.82
C LEU A 516 14.68 3.63 -2.20
N PHE A 517 14.74 4.64 -1.32
CA PHE A 517 14.08 5.93 -1.55
C PHE A 517 14.94 6.94 -2.32
N SER A 518 16.17 6.55 -2.69
CA SER A 518 17.18 7.43 -3.29
C SER A 518 17.39 8.72 -2.47
N ILE A 519 17.40 8.57 -1.14
CA ILE A 519 17.72 9.64 -0.20
C ILE A 519 19.23 9.60 0.00
N GLU A 520 19.92 10.71 -0.26
CA GLU A 520 21.31 10.82 0.16
C GLU A 520 21.35 10.67 1.69
N ALA A 521 22.11 9.70 2.20
CA ALA A 521 22.28 9.53 3.63
C ALA A 521 22.85 10.83 4.22
N LYS A 522 21.97 11.68 4.78
CA LYS A 522 22.40 12.82 5.58
C LYS A 522 23.12 12.23 6.79
N ASN A 523 24.45 12.35 6.77
CA ASN A 523 25.42 11.84 7.74
C ASN A 523 25.91 10.40 7.49
N SER A 524 26.92 10.28 6.63
CA SER A 524 28.12 9.52 7.00
C SER A 524 29.34 10.20 6.38
N ALA A 525 29.98 11.08 7.17
CA ALA A 525 31.40 11.33 7.00
C ALA A 525 32.11 10.06 7.46
N ALA A 526 32.36 9.14 6.54
CA ALA A 526 33.26 8.01 6.74
C ALA A 526 33.84 7.64 5.38
N ASP A 527 35.15 7.80 5.31
CA ASP A 527 36.02 7.57 4.17
C ASP A 527 35.77 6.20 3.51
N PHE A 528 35.65 6.19 2.19
CA PHE A 528 36.10 5.04 1.41
C PHE A 528 37.55 5.33 0.97
N PRO A 529 38.49 4.40 1.20
CA PRO A 529 39.90 4.64 0.91
C PRO A 529 40.08 4.81 -0.59
N ASN A 530 40.69 5.93 -0.98
CA ASN A 530 41.32 6.07 -2.28
C ASN A 530 42.39 4.97 -2.40
N SER A 531 42.10 3.93 -3.17
CA SER A 531 43.12 3.04 -3.71
C SER A 531 43.87 3.78 -4.82
N SER A 532 44.93 4.49 -4.43
CA SER A 532 45.98 4.94 -5.34
C SER A 532 47.32 4.61 -4.69
N GLY A 533 47.91 3.51 -5.14
CA GLY A 533 49.22 2.97 -4.82
C GLY A 533 49.52 1.86 -5.80
#